data_AF-A0A136NCP2-F1
#
_entry.id   AF-A0A136NCP2-F1
#
_cell.length_a   1.000
_cell.length_b   1.000
_cell.length_c   1.000
_cell.angle_alpha   90.00
_cell.angle_beta   90.00
_cell.angle_gamma   90.00
#
_symmetry.space_group_name_H-M   'P 1'
#
loop_
_entity.id
_entity.type
_entity.pdbx_description
1 polymer ?
#
loop_
_entity_poly.entity_id
_entity_poly.type
_entity_poly.pdbx_seq_one_letter_code
_entity_poly.pdbx_strand_id
1 'polypeptide(L)'
;MGIALFNHAISIIDTAFISPLGLNTEDNFQALLNEKSSIRKIDDPSFYSQPILTSIFDDAFINQLKIELQTETRFDTILLKCAESLKQKSTIDFQDKKTLFILSTTKGNVELLDKNEYSERLPFKFFCQKITILFQQS
;
A
#
# COMPACT_ATOMS: atom_id res chain seq x y z
N MET A 1 -20.23 37.03 18.72
CA MET A 1 -19.99 36.90 17.28
C MET A 1 -19.78 35.42 17.00
N GLY A 2 -20.83 34.73 16.53
CA GLY A 2 -20.82 33.27 16.39
C GLY A 2 -19.98 32.82 15.21
N ILE A 3 -19.13 31.81 15.41
CA ILE A 3 -18.37 31.17 14.34
C ILE A 3 -19.37 30.39 13.49
N ALA A 4 -19.59 30.81 12.26
CA ALA A 4 -20.34 30.01 11.29
C ALA A 4 -19.53 28.76 10.98
N LEU A 5 -19.97 27.61 11.49
CA LEU A 5 -19.43 26.31 11.09
C LEU A 5 -19.99 25.98 9.71
N PHE A 6 -19.16 26.18 8.68
CA PHE A 6 -19.47 25.67 7.34
C PHE A 6 -19.27 24.15 7.36
N ASN A 7 -20.36 23.38 7.31
CA ASN A 7 -20.30 21.95 7.05
C ASN A 7 -19.97 21.75 5.57
N HIS A 8 -18.71 21.47 5.28
CA HIS A 8 -18.32 20.98 3.96
C HIS A 8 -18.73 19.51 3.84
N ALA A 9 -19.47 19.17 2.78
CA ALA A 9 -19.71 17.78 2.44
C ALA A 9 -18.38 17.11 2.06
N ILE A 10 -18.03 16.02 2.73
CA ILE A 10 -16.85 15.21 2.43
C ILE A 10 -17.34 13.99 1.65
N SER A 11 -16.71 13.71 0.52
CA SER A 11 -17.05 12.57 -0.35
C SER A 11 -15.79 11.79 -0.72
N ILE A 12 -15.97 10.49 -0.96
CA ILE A 12 -14.95 9.63 -1.55
C ILE A 12 -15.21 9.64 -3.06
N ILE A 13 -14.23 10.10 -3.83
CA ILE A 13 -14.33 10.20 -5.29
C ILE A 13 -13.59 9.06 -6.00
N ASP A 14 -12.62 8.45 -5.33
CA ASP A 14 -11.78 7.37 -5.86
C ASP A 14 -11.34 6.42 -4.75
N THR A 15 -11.03 5.19 -5.11
CA THR A 15 -10.47 4.19 -4.17
C THR A 15 -9.53 3.25 -4.91
N ALA A 16 -8.32 3.05 -4.40
CA ALA A 16 -7.41 1.99 -4.83
C ALA A 16 -7.11 1.11 -3.61
N PHE A 17 -7.12 -0.20 -3.80
CA PHE A 17 -6.59 -1.11 -2.79
C PHE A 17 -6.07 -2.37 -3.46
N ILE A 18 -5.10 -3.00 -2.81
CA ILE A 18 -4.52 -4.27 -3.23
C ILE A 18 -4.48 -5.20 -2.02
N SER A 19 -4.67 -6.49 -2.26
CA SER A 19 -4.63 -7.51 -1.21
C SER A 19 -4.16 -8.85 -1.79
N PRO A 20 -3.85 -9.86 -0.97
CA PRO A 20 -3.54 -11.19 -1.50
C PRO A 20 -4.69 -11.82 -2.32
N LEU A 21 -5.91 -11.29 -2.22
CA LEU A 21 -7.07 -11.74 -3.00
C LEU A 21 -7.13 -11.14 -4.41
N GLY A 22 -6.49 -9.98 -4.64
CA GLY A 22 -6.51 -9.29 -5.93
C GLY A 22 -5.56 -8.08 -5.97
N LEU A 23 -5.09 -7.75 -7.17
CA LEU A 23 -4.03 -6.76 -7.35
C LEU A 23 -4.53 -5.35 -7.71
N ASN A 24 -5.84 -5.19 -7.82
CA ASN A 24 -6.51 -3.92 -7.98
C ASN A 24 -7.93 -4.02 -7.39
N THR A 25 -8.63 -2.89 -7.31
CA THR A 25 -9.99 -2.80 -6.74
C THR A 25 -10.98 -3.73 -7.43
N GLU A 26 -10.93 -3.85 -8.76
CA GLU A 26 -11.84 -4.68 -9.54
C GLU A 26 -11.62 -6.16 -9.27
N ASP A 27 -10.36 -6.63 -9.35
CA ASP A 27 -10.01 -8.03 -9.09
C ASP A 27 -10.45 -8.46 -7.69
N ASN A 28 -10.20 -7.61 -6.69
CA ASN A 28 -10.61 -7.90 -5.32
C ASN A 28 -12.13 -7.95 -5.19
N PHE A 29 -12.85 -7.02 -5.82
CA PHE A 29 -14.31 -6.96 -5.73
C PHE A 29 -14.94 -8.16 -6.44
N GLN A 30 -14.45 -8.53 -7.63
CA GLN A 30 -14.88 -9.72 -8.34
C GLN A 30 -14.57 -11.00 -7.57
N ALA A 31 -13.39 -11.10 -6.95
CA ALA A 31 -13.06 -12.24 -6.11
C ALA A 31 -14.01 -12.36 -4.91
N LEU A 32 -14.36 -11.23 -4.28
CA LEU A 32 -15.33 -11.18 -3.20
C LEU A 32 -16.72 -11.63 -3.64
N LEU A 33 -17.22 -11.13 -4.78
CA LEU A 33 -18.52 -11.53 -5.35
C LEU A 33 -18.58 -13.02 -5.70
N ASN A 34 -17.44 -13.61 -6.06
CA ASN A 34 -17.30 -15.04 -6.35
C ASN A 34 -16.91 -15.88 -5.13
N GLU A 35 -17.06 -15.34 -3.91
CA GLU A 35 -16.80 -16.05 -2.65
C GLU A 35 -15.38 -16.64 -2.54
N LYS A 36 -14.40 -16.03 -3.22
CA LYS A 36 -13.01 -16.48 -3.18
C LYS A 36 -12.35 -16.05 -1.88
N SER A 37 -11.48 -16.91 -1.36
CA SER A 37 -10.63 -16.63 -0.20
C SER A 37 -9.17 -16.81 -0.57
N SER A 38 -8.31 -15.91 -0.09
CA SER A 38 -6.86 -16.03 -0.18
C SER A 38 -6.24 -16.60 1.10
N ILE A 39 -7.05 -16.93 2.11
CA ILE A 39 -6.60 -17.60 3.32
C ILE A 39 -6.22 -19.03 2.96
N ARG A 40 -4.99 -19.41 3.27
CA ARG A 40 -4.46 -20.75 3.05
C ARG A 40 -3.60 -21.19 4.22
N LYS A 41 -3.38 -22.50 4.30
CA LYS A 41 -2.40 -23.05 5.25
C LYS A 41 -1.00 -22.70 4.75
N ILE A 42 -0.25 -21.98 5.59
CA ILE A 42 1.16 -21.69 5.42
C ILE A 42 1.93 -22.58 6.38
N ASP A 43 2.80 -23.40 5.82
CA ASP A 43 3.68 -24.32 6.55
C ASP A 43 5.13 -23.92 6.25
N ASP A 44 5.51 -22.77 6.80
CA ASP A 44 6.84 -22.19 6.64
C ASP A 44 7.48 -21.95 8.02
N PRO A 45 8.39 -22.86 8.45
CA PRO A 45 9.09 -22.76 9.72
C PRO A 45 9.93 -21.49 9.88
N SER A 46 10.29 -20.81 8.78
CA SER A 46 11.00 -19.52 8.84
C SER A 46 10.08 -18.38 9.27
N PHE A 47 8.77 -18.53 9.08
CA PHE A 47 7.77 -17.54 9.43
C PHE A 47 7.09 -17.84 10.78
N TYR A 48 6.67 -19.09 11.03
CA TYR A 48 6.08 -19.54 12.29
C TYR A 48 6.51 -20.97 12.65
N SER A 49 6.65 -21.25 13.95
CA SER A 49 7.06 -22.57 14.46
C SER A 49 6.04 -23.70 14.23
N GLN A 50 4.82 -23.35 13.83
CA GLN A 50 3.73 -24.28 13.51
C GLN A 50 2.98 -23.77 12.27
N PRO A 51 2.32 -24.65 11.51
CA PRO A 51 1.52 -24.23 10.37
C PRO A 51 0.37 -23.30 10.81
N ILE A 52 0.15 -22.23 10.06
CA ILE A 52 -0.90 -21.23 10.34
C ILE A 52 -1.84 -21.06 9.14
N LEU A 53 -3.08 -20.64 9.41
CA LEU A 53 -4.03 -20.21 8.37
C LEU A 53 -3.93 -18.69 8.24
N THR A 54 -3.43 -18.22 7.09
CA THR A 54 -3.26 -16.79 6.85
C THR A 54 -3.33 -16.45 5.37
N SER A 55 -3.36 -15.16 5.07
CA SER A 55 -3.42 -14.60 3.73
C SER A 55 -2.14 -13.81 3.46
N ILE A 56 -1.31 -14.29 2.54
CA ILE A 56 -0.06 -13.64 2.16
C ILE A 56 0.03 -13.51 0.64
N PHE A 57 0.59 -12.40 0.15
CA PHE A 57 1.00 -12.28 -1.23
C PHE A 57 2.05 -13.34 -1.56
N ASP A 58 2.03 -13.82 -2.80
CA ASP A 58 3.06 -14.69 -3.37
C ASP A 58 4.39 -13.93 -3.47
N ASP A 59 5.47 -14.53 -2.98
CA ASP A 59 6.79 -13.90 -2.96
C ASP A 59 7.40 -13.76 -4.36
N ALA A 60 7.12 -14.68 -5.29
CA ALA A 60 7.54 -14.53 -6.68
C ALA A 60 6.90 -13.29 -7.31
N PHE A 61 5.63 -13.06 -7.01
CA PHE A 61 4.92 -11.87 -7.44
C PHE A 61 5.47 -10.59 -6.81
N ILE A 62 5.71 -10.58 -5.49
CA ILE A 62 6.31 -9.43 -4.81
C ILE A 62 7.71 -9.12 -5.36
N ASN A 63 8.52 -10.15 -5.63
CA ASN A 63 9.86 -9.97 -6.21
C ASN A 63 9.80 -9.40 -7.63
N GLN A 64 8.82 -9.82 -8.43
CA GLN A 64 8.59 -9.24 -9.75
C GLN A 64 8.21 -7.75 -9.64
N LEU A 65 7.27 -7.40 -8.77
CA LEU A 65 6.90 -6.00 -8.54
C LEU A 65 8.06 -5.15 -7.99
N LYS A 66 8.94 -5.73 -7.16
CA LYS A 66 10.14 -5.04 -6.66
C LYS A 66 11.03 -4.57 -7.82
N ILE A 67 11.23 -5.43 -8.80
CA ILE A 67 12.02 -5.11 -10.01
C ILE A 67 11.32 -4.03 -10.83
N GLU A 68 10.03 -4.21 -11.11
CA GLU A 68 9.23 -3.27 -11.92
C GLU A 68 9.21 -1.86 -11.32
N LEU A 69 8.99 -1.78 -10.00
CA LEU A 69 8.83 -0.53 -9.28
C LEU A 69 10.14 0.01 -8.68
N GLN A 70 11.26 -0.69 -8.90
CA GLN A 70 12.56 -0.34 -8.33
C GLN A 70 12.49 -0.15 -6.80
N THR A 71 11.81 -1.08 -6.13
CA THR A 71 11.64 -1.10 -4.67
C THR A 71 12.36 -2.30 -4.07
N GLU A 72 12.73 -2.20 -2.80
CA GLU A 72 13.51 -3.24 -2.11
C GLU A 72 12.73 -3.94 -1.00
N THR A 73 11.79 -3.23 -0.36
CA THR A 73 11.01 -3.75 0.76
C THR A 73 9.60 -4.11 0.32
N ARG A 74 9.01 -5.14 0.95
CA ARG A 74 7.64 -5.57 0.62
C ARG A 74 6.62 -4.44 0.84
N PHE A 75 6.79 -3.69 1.94
CA PHE A 75 5.90 -2.57 2.28
C PHE A 75 5.97 -1.46 1.23
N ASP A 76 7.17 -1.04 0.80
CA ASP A 76 7.32 -0.02 -0.24
C ASP A 76 6.68 -0.47 -1.55
N THR A 77 6.91 -1.72 -1.97
CA THR A 77 6.38 -2.30 -3.21
C THR A 77 4.85 -2.27 -3.26
N ILE A 78 4.20 -2.81 -2.22
CA ILE A 78 2.74 -2.90 -2.13
C ILE A 78 2.13 -1.51 -2.13
N LEU A 79 2.66 -0.61 -1.31
CA LEU A 79 2.08 0.71 -1.15
C LEU A 79 2.27 1.58 -2.38
N LEU A 80 3.44 1.50 -3.04
CA LEU A 80 3.69 2.22 -4.30
C LEU A 80 2.79 1.69 -5.43
N LYS A 81 2.62 0.37 -5.56
CA LYS A 81 1.70 -0.22 -6.54
C LYS A 81 0.25 0.27 -6.34
N CYS A 82 -0.19 0.33 -5.09
CA CYS A 82 -1.51 0.83 -4.74
C CYS A 82 -1.66 2.32 -5.09
N ALA A 83 -0.64 3.13 -4.81
CA ALA A 83 -0.64 4.57 -5.09
C ALA A 83 -0.62 4.86 -6.60
N GLU A 84 0.15 4.11 -7.40
CA GLU A 84 0.13 4.20 -8.86
C GLU A 84 -1.27 3.91 -9.41
N SER A 85 -1.92 2.87 -8.88
CA SER A 85 -3.28 2.50 -9.26
C SER A 85 -4.33 3.54 -8.86
N LEU A 86 -4.04 4.42 -7.89
CA LEU A 86 -4.88 5.57 -7.57
C LEU A 86 -4.61 6.72 -8.54
N LYS A 87 -3.32 7.03 -8.76
CA LYS A 87 -2.88 8.11 -9.66
C LYS A 87 -3.41 7.94 -11.08
N GLN A 88 -3.40 6.71 -11.61
CA GLN A 88 -3.81 6.43 -13.00
C GLN A 88 -5.31 6.62 -13.26
N LYS A 89 -6.18 6.46 -12.25
CA LYS A 89 -7.63 6.57 -12.43
C LYS A 89 -8.22 7.90 -11.96
N SER A 90 -7.51 8.62 -11.10
CA SER A 90 -8.08 9.77 -10.43
C SER A 90 -8.05 11.00 -11.31
N THR A 91 -9.12 11.81 -11.23
CA THR A 91 -9.19 13.11 -11.89
C THR A 91 -8.63 14.24 -11.03
N ILE A 92 -8.06 13.93 -9.86
CA ILE A 92 -7.50 14.91 -8.93
C ILE A 92 -6.17 15.46 -9.42
N ASP A 93 -6.01 16.78 -9.33
CA ASP A 93 -4.70 17.41 -9.42
C ASP A 93 -3.95 17.22 -8.09
N PHE A 94 -3.06 16.23 -8.10
CA PHE A 94 -2.19 15.91 -6.97
C PHE A 94 -1.10 16.97 -6.71
N GLN A 95 -0.88 17.92 -7.63
CA GLN A 95 0.07 19.02 -7.49
C GLN A 95 -0.58 20.30 -6.96
N ASP A 96 -1.91 20.36 -6.86
CA ASP A 96 -2.61 21.52 -6.29
C ASP A 96 -2.16 21.72 -4.83
N LYS A 97 -1.85 22.96 -4.47
CA LYS A 97 -1.44 23.35 -3.11
C LYS A 97 -2.53 23.12 -2.06
N LYS A 98 -3.78 22.91 -2.48
CA LYS A 98 -4.92 22.56 -1.63
C LYS A 98 -5.04 21.04 -1.42
N THR A 99 -4.27 20.23 -2.14
CA THR A 99 -4.23 18.78 -1.97
C THR A 99 -3.32 18.41 -0.80
N LEU A 100 -3.85 17.65 0.15
CA LEU A 100 -3.12 17.13 1.30
C LEU A 100 -2.98 15.61 1.22
N PHE A 101 -1.76 15.11 1.40
CA PHE A 101 -1.49 13.68 1.53
C PHE A 101 -1.43 13.27 2.99
N ILE A 102 -2.24 12.28 3.35
CA ILE A 102 -2.20 11.65 4.67
C ILE A 102 -1.83 10.18 4.44
N LEU A 103 -0.68 9.79 4.97
CA LEU A 103 -0.19 8.43 4.91
C LEU A 103 0.13 7.94 6.32
N SER A 104 -0.33 6.73 6.64
CA SER A 104 -0.17 6.13 7.97
C SER A 104 0.20 4.66 7.85
N THR A 105 1.03 4.17 8.78
CA THR A 105 1.35 2.76 8.94
C THR A 105 1.54 2.46 10.43
N THR A 106 1.25 1.23 10.85
CA THR A 106 1.49 0.79 12.23
C THR A 106 2.95 0.37 12.44
N LYS A 107 3.58 -0.21 11.41
CA LYS A 107 4.90 -0.84 11.48
C LYS A 107 5.88 -0.38 10.39
N GLY A 108 5.40 -0.15 9.17
CA GLY A 108 6.28 0.18 8.03
C GLY A 108 7.26 -0.96 7.71
N ASN A 109 8.51 -0.61 7.41
CA ASN A 109 9.58 -1.52 6.98
C ASN A 109 10.23 -2.30 8.14
N VAL A 110 9.44 -2.97 8.99
CA VAL A 110 9.98 -3.73 10.15
C VAL A 110 10.94 -4.85 9.76
N GLU A 111 10.84 -5.39 8.55
CA GLU A 111 11.76 -6.39 7.99
C GLU A 111 13.22 -5.91 7.89
N LEU A 112 13.46 -4.59 7.94
CA LEU A 112 14.81 -4.03 7.94
C LEU A 112 15.48 -4.06 9.31
N LEU A 113 14.74 -4.32 10.39
CA LEU A 113 15.30 -4.38 11.75
C LEU A 113 16.17 -5.62 11.96
N ASP A 114 15.90 -6.71 11.24
CA ASP A 114 16.60 -7.99 11.42
C ASP A 114 18.05 -7.96 10.92
N LYS A 115 18.43 -6.97 10.11
CA LYS A 115 19.74 -6.92 9.43
C LYS A 115 20.88 -6.41 10.29
N ASN A 116 20.64 -5.95 11.53
CA ASN A 116 21.63 -5.34 12.43
C ASN A 116 22.47 -4.20 11.82
N GLU A 117 22.07 -3.68 10.66
CA GLU A 117 22.69 -2.58 9.94
C GLU A 117 21.63 -1.50 9.72
N TYR A 118 22.01 -0.23 9.92
CA TYR A 118 21.10 0.87 9.71
C TYR A 118 20.76 1.00 8.22
N SER A 119 19.47 0.95 7.89
CA SER A 119 18.96 1.29 6.57
C SER A 119 18.28 2.65 6.59
N GLU A 120 18.63 3.52 5.65
CA GLU A 120 17.92 4.77 5.38
C GLU A 120 16.43 4.59 5.04
N ARG A 121 16.02 3.36 4.69
CA ARG A 121 14.65 2.97 4.34
C ARG A 121 13.80 2.60 5.56
N LEU A 122 14.43 2.47 6.74
CA LEU A 122 13.73 2.13 7.99
C LEU A 122 12.82 3.29 8.47
N PRO A 123 13.27 4.57 8.49
CA PRO A 123 12.39 5.67 8.84
C PRO A 123 11.27 5.87 7.81
N PHE A 124 10.03 5.98 8.30
CA PHE A 124 8.85 6.15 7.45
C PHE A 124 8.92 7.37 6.51
N LYS A 125 9.67 8.41 6.91
CA LYS A 125 9.92 9.61 6.09
C LYS A 125 10.49 9.27 4.71
N PHE A 126 11.37 8.28 4.61
CA PHE A 126 11.97 7.89 3.33
C PHE A 126 10.90 7.45 2.34
N PHE A 127 9.93 6.66 2.80
CA PHE A 127 8.82 6.24 1.96
C PHE A 127 7.88 7.40 1.60
N CYS A 128 7.59 8.30 2.55
CA CYS A 128 6.77 9.48 2.26
C CYS A 128 7.36 10.32 1.11
N GLN A 129 8.69 10.43 1.00
CA GLN A 129 9.34 11.13 -0.11
C GLN A 129 9.07 10.46 -1.46
N LYS A 130 9.09 9.12 -1.53
CA LYS A 130 8.75 8.37 -2.76
C LYS A 130 7.31 8.61 -3.20
N ILE A 131 6.36 8.60 -2.26
CA ILE A 131 4.95 8.90 -2.56
C ILE A 131 4.77 10.32 -3.07
N THR A 132 5.43 11.30 -2.42
CA THR A 132 5.41 12.68 -2.88
C THR A 132 5.95 12.80 -4.31
N ILE A 133 7.07 12.14 -4.61
CA ILE A 133 7.65 12.11 -5.97
C ILE A 133 6.66 11.49 -6.97
N LEU A 134 6.07 10.33 -6.64
CA LEU A 134 5.09 9.66 -7.51
C LEU A 134 3.94 10.60 -7.89
N PHE A 135 3.37 11.31 -6.92
CA PHE A 135 2.23 12.19 -7.15
C PHE A 135 2.59 13.56 -7.75
N GLN A 136 3.87 13.97 -7.67
CA GLN A 136 4.36 15.23 -8.26
C GLN A 136 4.96 15.08 -9.66
N GLN A 137 5.33 13.87 -10.08
CA GLN A 137 5.80 13.62 -11.44
C GLN A 137 4.61 13.57 -12.41
N SER A 138 4.73 14.24 -13.56
CA SER A 138 3.73 14.24 -14.65
C SER A 138 4.10 13.18 -15.68
#